data_AF-R0CN68-F1
#
_entry.id   AF-R0CN68-F1
#
_cell.length_a   1.000
_cell.length_b   1.000
_cell.length_c   1.000
_cell.angle_alpha   90.00
_cell.angle_beta   90.00
_cell.angle_gamma   90.00
#
_symmetry.space_group_name_H-M   'P 1'
#
loop_
_entity.id
_entity.type
_entity.pdbx_description
1 polymer ?
#
loop_
_entity_poly.entity_id
_entity_poly.type
_entity_poly.pdbx_seq_one_letter_code
_entity_poly.pdbx_strand_id
1 'polypeptide(L)'
;MKSKVYFFSARERRFTIRITSTIDGYQARVMEVLSGDQVVPVALSLPPRLEFDPADFYRNRAKYRSELVLQVNSELLAWRVSRLTPEQASEDNDAYIRPNLAGWKDGYPLAVPDDMSDWDIREL
;
A
#
# COMPACT_ATOMS: atom_id res chain seq x y z
N MET A 1 -5.96 6.72 -11.96
CA MET A 1 -5.11 5.75 -11.25
C MET A 1 -3.65 6.07 -11.53
N LYS A 2 -2.82 6.10 -10.50
CA LYS A 2 -1.36 6.27 -10.59
C LYS A 2 -0.68 5.23 -9.71
N SER A 3 0.51 4.77 -10.06
CA SER A 3 1.28 3.83 -9.25
C SER A 3 2.75 4.23 -9.20
N LYS A 4 3.40 3.91 -8.08
CA LYS A 4 4.86 4.00 -7.91
C LYS A 4 5.35 2.71 -7.28
N VAL A 5 6.57 2.35 -7.62
CA VAL A 5 7.22 1.14 -7.14
C VAL A 5 8.52 1.53 -6.44
N TYR A 6 8.79 0.90 -5.31
CA TYR A 6 10.06 1.02 -4.62
C TYR A 6 10.56 -0.31 -4.10
N PHE A 7 11.84 -0.32 -3.75
CA PHE A 7 12.51 -1.49 -3.20
C PHE A 7 12.74 -1.28 -1.72
N PHE A 8 12.56 -2.34 -0.94
CA PHE A 8 12.79 -2.34 0.49
C PHE A 8 13.54 -3.61 0.88
N SER A 9 14.60 -3.48 1.67
CA SER A 9 15.34 -4.62 2.19
C SER A 9 15.07 -4.74 3.69
N ALA A 10 14.59 -5.89 4.13
CA ALA A 10 14.42 -6.20 5.54
C ALA A 10 15.21 -7.47 5.85
N ARG A 11 16.30 -7.29 6.61
CA ARG A 11 17.28 -8.35 6.90
C ARG A 11 17.85 -8.92 5.59
N GLU A 12 17.80 -10.24 5.40
CA GLU A 12 18.27 -10.93 4.20
C GLU A 12 17.25 -10.97 3.04
N ARG A 13 16.03 -10.43 3.23
CA ARG A 13 14.98 -10.46 2.21
C ARG A 13 14.87 -9.11 1.51
N ARG A 14 14.68 -9.16 0.19
CA ARG A 14 14.44 -7.98 -0.66
C ARG A 14 13.00 -8.00 -1.15
N PHE A 15 12.36 -6.85 -1.12
CA PHE A 15 10.97 -6.69 -1.50
C PHE A 15 10.81 -5.58 -2.54
N THR A 16 9.84 -5.77 -3.42
CA THR A 16 9.33 -4.75 -4.33
C THR A 16 7.92 -4.40 -3.87
N ILE A 17 7.68 -3.13 -3.56
CA ILE A 17 6.40 -2.63 -3.09
C ILE A 17 5.84 -1.69 -4.12
N ARG A 18 4.60 -1.95 -4.55
CA ARG A 18 3.84 -1.08 -5.45
C ARG A 18 2.73 -0.40 -4.68
N ILE A 19 2.77 0.92 -4.60
CA ILE A 19 1.66 1.74 -4.08
C ILE A 19 0.84 2.25 -5.26
N THR A 20 -0.46 2.01 -5.23
CA THR A 20 -1.43 2.47 -6.22
C THR A 20 -2.34 3.50 -5.57
N SER A 21 -2.46 4.68 -6.19
CA SER A 21 -3.38 5.75 -5.83
C SER A 21 -4.60 5.73 -6.77
N THR A 22 -5.77 5.64 -6.18
CA THR A 22 -7.08 5.83 -6.83
C THR A 22 -7.86 6.92 -6.09
N ILE A 23 -9.02 7.30 -6.63
CA ILE A 23 -9.93 8.20 -5.92
C ILE A 23 -10.42 7.58 -4.61
N ASP A 24 -10.52 6.25 -4.58
CA ASP A 24 -11.01 5.46 -3.44
C ASP A 24 -9.93 5.13 -2.41
N GLY A 25 -8.69 5.56 -2.61
CA GLY A 25 -7.64 5.45 -1.60
C GLY A 25 -6.29 5.01 -2.14
N TYR A 26 -5.52 4.38 -1.27
CA TYR A 26 -4.22 3.80 -1.55
C TYR A 26 -4.24 2.30 -1.32
N GLN A 27 -3.59 1.55 -2.21
CA GLN A 27 -3.34 0.13 -2.06
C GLN A 27 -1.85 -0.15 -2.15
N ALA A 28 -1.36 -1.09 -1.35
CA ALA A 28 0.02 -1.56 -1.36
C ALA A 28 0.06 -3.05 -1.68
N ARG A 29 0.72 -3.38 -2.80
CA ARG A 29 1.09 -4.75 -3.14
C ARG A 29 2.55 -4.99 -2.86
N VAL A 30 2.85 -6.07 -2.15
CA VAL A 30 4.20 -6.47 -1.79
C VAL A 30 4.58 -7.74 -2.54
N MET A 31 5.76 -7.75 -3.12
CA MET A 31 6.38 -8.93 -3.73
C MET A 31 7.78 -9.13 -3.13
N GLU A 32 8.23 -10.36 -2.98
CA GLU A 32 9.61 -10.67 -2.58
C GLU A 32 10.46 -11.01 -3.81
N VAL A 33 11.69 -10.48 -3.83
CA VAL A 33 12.71 -10.78 -4.84
C VAL A 33 13.64 -11.85 -4.28
N LEU A 34 13.56 -13.05 -4.85
CA LEU A 34 14.38 -14.21 -4.49
C LEU A 34 15.74 -14.19 -5.20
N SER A 35 16.54 -15.22 -4.94
CA SER A 35 17.76 -15.50 -5.71
C SER A 35 17.44 -15.75 -7.18
N GLY A 36 18.25 -15.22 -8.09
CA GLY A 36 18.03 -15.34 -9.53
C GLY A 36 16.92 -14.43 -10.06
N ASP A 37 16.62 -13.34 -9.35
CA ASP A 37 15.65 -12.30 -9.71
C ASP A 37 14.21 -12.80 -9.91
N GLN A 38 13.89 -13.99 -9.40
CA GLN A 38 12.52 -14.47 -9.32
C GLN A 38 11.71 -13.61 -8.35
N VAL A 39 10.53 -13.17 -8.77
CA VAL A 39 9.61 -12.36 -7.96
C VAL A 39 8.40 -13.19 -7.57
N VAL A 40 8.10 -13.26 -6.28
CA VAL A 40 6.96 -14.02 -5.74
C VAL A 40 6.02 -13.13 -4.93
N PRO A 41 4.70 -13.33 -5.00
CA PRO A 41 3.76 -12.60 -4.16
C PRO A 41 3.94 -12.98 -2.69
N VAL A 42 3.66 -12.03 -1.81
CA VAL A 42 3.67 -12.25 -0.36
C VAL A 42 2.42 -11.68 0.29
N ALA A 43 2.03 -12.25 1.42
CA ALA A 43 1.04 -11.68 2.32
C ALA A 43 1.75 -11.15 3.57
N LEU A 44 1.42 -9.93 3.97
CA LEU A 44 1.72 -9.45 5.32
C LEU A 44 0.85 -10.21 6.32
N SER A 45 1.38 -10.54 7.50
CA SER A 45 0.59 -11.23 8.52
C SER A 45 -0.50 -10.31 9.10
N LEU A 46 -0.21 -9.01 9.22
CA LEU A 46 -1.17 -7.97 9.62
C LEU A 46 -1.18 -6.86 8.57
N PRO A 47 -1.80 -7.09 7.38
CA PRO A 47 -1.83 -6.07 6.34
C PRO A 47 -2.64 -4.88 6.85
N PRO A 48 -2.12 -3.64 6.77
CA PRO A 48 -2.90 -2.49 7.20
C PRO A 48 -4.12 -2.33 6.30
N ARG A 49 -5.30 -2.25 6.92
CA ARG A 49 -6.61 -2.14 6.27
C ARG A 49 -7.42 -1.13 7.04
N LEU A 50 -7.15 0.14 6.77
CA LEU A 50 -7.66 1.25 7.57
C LEU A 50 -8.60 2.11 6.73
N GLU A 51 -9.66 2.56 7.39
CA GLU A 51 -10.62 3.51 6.84
C GLU A 51 -10.67 4.75 7.70
N PHE A 52 -10.73 5.92 7.07
CA PHE A 52 -10.71 7.23 7.74
C PHE A 52 -11.89 8.09 7.34
N ASP A 53 -12.18 9.13 8.11
CA ASP A 53 -13.16 10.15 7.71
C ASP A 53 -12.81 10.70 6.30
N PRO A 54 -13.76 10.78 5.36
CA PRO A 54 -13.48 11.26 4.01
C PRO A 54 -12.88 12.67 3.98
N ALA A 55 -13.37 13.59 4.80
CA ALA A 55 -12.89 14.98 4.79
C ALA A 55 -11.42 15.05 5.23
N ASP A 56 -11.05 14.30 6.27
CA ASP A 56 -9.67 14.17 6.73
C ASP A 56 -8.80 13.46 5.69
N PHE A 57 -9.27 12.34 5.14
CA PHE A 57 -8.56 11.56 4.13
C PHE A 57 -8.20 12.40 2.88
N TYR A 58 -9.18 13.05 2.26
CA TYR A 58 -8.95 13.81 1.03
C TYR A 58 -8.15 15.09 1.27
N ARG A 59 -8.21 15.68 2.47
CA ARG A 59 -7.36 16.83 2.84
C ARG A 59 -5.90 16.42 3.06
N ASN A 60 -5.67 15.23 3.62
CA ASN A 60 -4.37 14.76 4.09
C ASN A 60 -3.85 13.55 3.31
N ARG A 61 -4.19 13.44 2.03
CA ARG A 61 -3.84 12.32 1.14
C ARG A 61 -2.37 11.90 1.21
N ALA A 62 -1.44 12.84 1.07
CA ALA A 62 -0.01 12.57 1.12
C ALA A 62 0.42 11.97 2.48
N LYS A 63 -0.16 12.41 3.60
CA LYS A 63 0.08 11.83 4.92
C LYS A 63 -0.34 10.36 4.97
N TYR A 64 -1.52 10.04 4.46
CA TYR A 64 -2.02 8.65 4.45
C TYR A 64 -1.25 7.74 3.49
N ARG A 65 -0.73 8.28 2.38
CA ARG A 65 0.22 7.58 1.52
C ARG A 65 1.48 7.18 2.31
N SER A 66 2.08 8.12 3.03
CA SER A 66 3.26 7.85 3.87
C SER A 66 2.96 6.87 5.02
N GLU A 67 1.80 7.02 5.67
CA GLU A 67 1.32 6.11 6.72
C GLU A 67 1.23 4.66 6.23
N LEU A 68 0.65 4.43 5.04
CA LEU A 68 0.57 3.09 4.44
C LEU A 68 1.95 2.50 4.21
N VAL A 69 2.89 3.29 3.68
CA VAL A 69 4.28 2.87 3.46
C VAL A 69 4.97 2.49 4.76
N LEU A 70 4.85 3.32 5.79
CA LEU A 70 5.45 3.07 7.11
C LEU A 70 4.91 1.79 7.73
N GLN A 71 3.60 1.55 7.67
CA GLN A 71 2.98 0.35 8.23
C GLN A 71 3.40 -0.91 7.46
N VAL A 72 3.44 -0.86 6.13
CA VAL A 72 3.96 -1.98 5.30
C VAL A 72 5.42 -2.28 5.64
N ASN A 73 6.29 -1.25 5.67
CA ASN A 73 7.69 -1.43 5.99
C ASN A 73 7.89 -2.01 7.40
N SER A 74 7.06 -1.60 8.38
CA SER A 74 7.07 -2.14 9.74
C SER A 74 6.77 -3.64 9.79
N GLU A 75 5.76 -4.12 9.06
CA GLU A 75 5.46 -5.55 8.95
C GLU A 75 6.65 -6.33 8.35
N LEU A 76 7.29 -5.79 7.32
CA LEU A 76 8.47 -6.40 6.68
C LEU A 76 9.67 -6.45 7.62
N LEU A 77 9.96 -5.37 8.35
CA LEU A 77 11.04 -5.33 9.35
C LEU A 77 10.80 -6.30 10.51
N ALA A 78 9.54 -6.45 10.92
CA ALA A 78 9.12 -7.41 11.93
C ALA A 78 9.05 -8.86 11.43
N TRP A 79 9.36 -9.09 10.15
CA TRP A 79 9.32 -10.39 9.49
C TRP A 79 7.94 -11.06 9.47
N ARG A 80 6.89 -10.24 9.58
CA ARG A 80 5.49 -10.66 9.53
C ARG A 80 5.02 -10.76 8.09
N VAL A 81 5.66 -11.64 7.32
CA VAL A 81 5.42 -11.77 5.88
C VAL A 81 5.71 -13.18 5.37
N SER A 82 4.71 -13.76 4.69
CA SER A 82 4.72 -15.13 4.16
C SER A 82 4.64 -15.12 2.64
N ARG A 83 5.40 -16.00 1.98
CA ARG A 83 5.30 -16.19 0.53
C ARG A 83 3.97 -16.85 0.18
N LEU A 84 3.41 -16.44 -0.95
CA LEU A 84 2.19 -17.00 -1.51
C LEU A 84 2.52 -17.82 -2.76
N THR A 85 1.76 -18.88 -2.98
CA THR A 85 1.71 -19.49 -4.31
C THR A 85 0.91 -18.60 -5.27
N PRO A 86 1.05 -18.76 -6.60
CA PRO A 86 0.25 -18.01 -7.57
C PRO A 86 -1.26 -18.13 -7.33
N GLU A 87 -1.74 -19.28 -6.88
CA GLU A 87 -3.15 -19.57 -6.61
C GLU A 87 -3.67 -18.87 -5.34
N GLN A 88 -2.76 -18.55 -4.40
CA GLN A 88 -3.09 -17.82 -3.17
C GLN A 88 -3.03 -16.30 -3.38
N ALA A 89 -2.40 -15.84 -4.45
CA ALA A 89 -2.20 -14.43 -4.72
C ALA A 89 -3.50 -13.78 -5.24
N SER A 90 -4.16 -13.06 -4.35
CA SER A 90 -5.34 -12.23 -4.60
C SER A 90 -5.09 -10.77 -4.18
N GLU A 91 -5.89 -9.84 -4.72
CA GLU A 91 -6.04 -8.45 -4.22
C GLU A 91 -6.44 -8.42 -2.74
N ASP A 92 -7.10 -9.46 -2.26
CA ASP A 92 -7.42 -9.64 -0.84
C ASP A 92 -6.19 -9.85 0.05
N ASN A 93 -4.96 -9.88 -0.50
CA ASN A 93 -3.74 -9.84 0.30
C ASN A 93 -3.14 -8.44 0.38
N ASP A 94 -3.59 -7.52 -0.49
CA ASP A 94 -3.05 -6.17 -0.54
C ASP A 94 -3.48 -5.40 0.72
N ALA A 95 -2.59 -4.51 1.15
CA ALA A 95 -2.88 -3.58 2.22
C ALA A 95 -3.53 -2.31 1.64
N TYR A 96 -4.35 -1.61 2.42
CA TYR A 96 -5.00 -0.38 1.99
C TYR A 96 -5.18 0.65 3.11
N ILE A 97 -5.20 1.91 2.68
CA ILE A 97 -5.74 3.03 3.44
C ILE A 97 -6.72 3.77 2.54
N ARG A 98 -7.97 3.95 3.00
CA ARG A 98 -9.05 4.54 2.20
C ARG A 98 -9.99 5.44 3.01
N PRO A 99 -10.80 6.29 2.38
CA PRO A 99 -11.88 6.97 3.08
C PRO A 99 -13.04 5.99 3.34
N ASN A 100 -13.69 6.12 4.49
CA ASN A 100 -14.94 5.44 4.80
C ASN A 100 -16.09 6.19 4.11
N LEU A 101 -16.55 5.65 2.98
CA LEU A 101 -17.64 6.23 2.20
C LEU A 101 -19.04 5.76 2.63
N ALA A 102 -19.18 5.15 3.81
CA ALA A 102 -20.49 4.80 4.34
C ALA A 102 -21.40 6.04 4.44
N GLY A 103 -22.57 5.99 3.82
CA GLY A 103 -23.51 7.11 3.73
C GLY A 103 -23.30 8.04 2.52
N TRP A 104 -22.21 7.89 1.78
CA TRP A 104 -21.87 8.69 0.59
C TRP A 104 -22.11 7.88 -0.69
N LYS A 105 -23.38 7.71 -1.07
CA LYS A 105 -23.79 6.84 -2.20
C LYS A 105 -23.18 7.24 -3.55
N ASP A 106 -23.00 8.54 -3.76
CA ASP A 106 -22.43 9.12 -4.98
C ASP A 106 -20.93 9.47 -4.81
N GLY A 107 -20.29 8.95 -3.75
CA GLY A 107 -18.93 9.33 -3.36
C GLY A 107 -18.88 10.61 -2.53
N TYR A 108 -17.66 10.97 -2.10
CA TYR A 108 -17.44 12.19 -1.33
C TYR A 108 -17.32 13.40 -2.28
N PRO A 109 -18.10 14.48 -2.10
CA PRO A 109 -18.15 15.60 -3.05
C PRO A 109 -16.83 16.35 -3.25
N LEU A 110 -15.95 16.32 -2.25
CA LEU A 110 -14.64 16.97 -2.30
C LEU A 110 -13.51 15.96 -2.52
N ALA A 111 -13.82 14.79 -3.09
CA ALA A 111 -12.81 13.80 -3.42
C ALA A 111 -11.85 14.36 -4.47
N VAL A 112 -10.55 14.33 -4.16
CA VAL A 112 -9.49 14.76 -5.06
C VAL A 112 -8.53 13.59 -5.31
N PRO A 113 -8.16 13.29 -6.57
CA PRO A 113 -7.11 12.32 -6.87
C PRO A 113 -5.75 12.80 -6.35
N ASP A 114 -4.92 11.87 -5.89
CA ASP A 114 -3.50 12.12 -5.66
C ASP A 114 -2.68 11.56 -6.82
N ASP A 115 -1.96 12.43 -7.53
CA ASP A 115 -1.14 12.05 -8.68
C ASP A 115 0.25 11.50 -8.30
N MET A 116 0.62 11.60 -7.02
CA MET A 116 1.89 11.19 -6.44
C MET A 116 3.12 11.80 -7.13
N SER A 117 2.96 12.99 -7.73
CA SER A 117 4.05 13.73 -8.37
C SER A 117 5.07 14.25 -7.35
N ASP A 118 4.59 14.55 -6.14
CA ASP A 118 5.35 15.04 -4.99
C ASP A 118 6.13 13.94 -4.24
N TRP A 119 5.92 12.67 -4.58
CA TRP A 119 6.46 11.58 -3.79
C TRP A 119 7.92 11.26 -4.14
N ASP A 120 8.83 11.58 -3.21
CA ASP A 120 10.20 11.05 -3.16
C ASP A 120 10.28 9.93 -2.12
N ILE A 121 10.65 8.73 -2.57
CA ILE A 121 10.76 7.55 -1.71
C ILE A 121 11.95 7.63 -0.74
N ARG A 122 12.92 8.50 -1.03
CA ARG A 122 14.16 8.65 -0.25
C ARG A 122 13.94 9.39 1.08
N GLU A 123 12.75 9.96 1.28
CA GLU A 123 12.39 10.75 2.46
C GLU A 123 11.61 9.94 3.51
N LEU A 124 11.50 8.62 3.33
CA LEU A 124 10.82 7.67 4.22
C LEU A 124 11.80 6.66 4.82
#